data_AF-A0A3D0RX92-F1
#
_entry.id   AF-A0A3D0RX92-F1
#
_cell.length_a   1.000
_cell.length_b   1.000
_cell.length_c   1.000
_cell.angle_alpha   90.00
_cell.angle_beta   90.00
_cell.angle_gamma   90.00
#
_symmetry.space_group_name_H-M   'P 1'
#
loop_
_entity.id
_entity.type
_entity.pdbx_description
1 polymer ?
#
loop_
_entity_poly.entity_id
_entity_poly.type
_entity_poly.pdbx_seq_one_letter_code
_entity_poly.pdbx_strand_id
1 'polypeptide(L)'
;MSTLPEANVDPNIIGAREATVAYQREVDAVRADSTLSDLGKAERIDKLYSTWTELIGHHQEQFYAPRRDRALKLEALVPVGPGVPNDASPADAAVLHQAFNTAFDKAANASKDELQQMYATATRFGDETTLRAVLTAAQDKGLNGIVDQWAAGDPKRQAGLKELGELRELFSGRGTDARFAYQAFNGFGLVRRPPESMRLDTLRAAAAN
;
A
#
# COMPACT_ATOMS: atom_id res chain seq x y z
N MET A 1 5.63 -18.32 -0.32
CA MET A 1 6.63 -17.68 0.57
C MET A 1 6.72 -16.23 0.13
N SER A 2 6.51 -15.28 1.04
CA SER A 2 6.58 -13.85 0.74
C SER A 2 7.97 -13.52 0.22
N THR A 3 8.03 -12.85 -0.93
CA THR A 3 9.29 -12.38 -1.54
C THR A 3 9.70 -11.00 -1.02
N LEU A 4 8.87 -10.39 -0.18
CA LEU A 4 9.12 -9.06 0.38
C LEU A 4 9.69 -9.20 1.79
N PRO A 5 10.71 -8.40 2.15
CA PRO A 5 11.24 -8.39 3.51
C PRO A 5 10.15 -7.90 4.49
N GLU A 6 10.20 -8.42 5.71
CA GLU A 6 9.42 -7.87 6.83
C GLU A 6 9.81 -6.41 7.07
N ALA A 7 8.87 -5.56 7.45
CA ALA A 7 9.11 -4.11 7.52
C ALA A 7 10.22 -3.72 8.51
N ASN A 8 10.41 -4.44 9.61
CA ASN A 8 11.45 -4.15 10.60
C ASN A 8 12.89 -4.35 10.09
N VAL A 9 13.08 -5.21 9.09
CA VAL A 9 14.39 -5.54 8.49
C VAL A 9 14.51 -5.05 7.04
N ASP A 10 13.49 -4.34 6.54
CA ASP A 10 13.52 -3.76 5.20
C ASP A 10 14.64 -2.69 5.11
N PRO A 11 15.56 -2.81 4.14
CA PRO A 11 16.65 -1.85 3.95
C PRO A 11 16.19 -0.39 3.83
N ASN A 12 14.99 -0.13 3.30
CA ASN A 12 14.47 1.24 3.19
C ASN A 12 13.97 1.78 4.52
N ILE A 13 13.45 0.93 5.40
CA ILE A 13 13.07 1.31 6.76
C ILE A 13 14.32 1.60 7.59
N ILE A 14 15.33 0.75 7.48
CA ILE A 14 16.63 0.94 8.15
C ILE A 14 17.30 2.22 7.65
N GLY A 15 17.42 2.38 6.32
CA GLY A 15 18.03 3.56 5.70
C GLY A 15 17.33 4.87 6.07
N ALA A 16 16.00 4.90 6.11
CA ALA A 16 15.26 6.09 6.52
C ALA A 16 15.49 6.46 8.00
N ARG A 17 15.62 5.47 8.89
CA ARG A 17 15.98 5.70 10.30
C ARG A 17 17.39 6.25 10.44
N GLU A 18 18.36 5.65 9.74
CA GLU A 18 19.75 6.11 9.72
C GLU A 18 19.89 7.53 9.16
N ALA A 19 19.18 7.82 8.06
CA ALA A 19 19.12 9.17 7.47
C ALA A 19 18.57 10.20 8.46
N THR A 20 17.54 9.85 9.24
CA THR A 20 16.97 10.73 10.26
C THR A 20 17.96 11.00 11.41
N VAL A 21 18.67 9.98 11.89
CA VAL A 21 19.72 10.14 12.91
C VAL A 21 20.86 11.01 12.38
N ALA A 22 21.30 10.79 11.14
CA ALA A 22 22.37 11.56 10.51
C ALA A 22 21.97 13.04 10.36
N TYR A 23 20.77 13.31 9.85
CA TYR A 23 20.22 14.65 9.71
C TYR A 23 20.17 15.39 11.05
N GLN A 24 19.64 14.76 12.10
CA GLN A 24 19.56 15.38 13.41
C GLN A 24 20.94 15.76 13.95
N ARG A 25 21.91 14.85 13.83
CA ARG A 25 23.31 15.09 14.23
C ARG A 25 23.93 16.26 13.47
N GLU A 26 23.69 16.37 12.17
CA GLU A 26 24.23 17.46 11.34
C GLU A 26 23.58 18.81 11.67
N VAL A 27 22.26 18.84 11.89
CA VAL A 27 21.56 20.03 12.35
C VAL A 27 22.08 20.51 13.70
N ASP A 28 22.30 19.60 14.65
CA ASP A 28 22.81 19.96 15.97
C ASP A 28 24.25 20.50 15.90
N ALA A 29 25.07 19.95 15.00
CA ALA A 29 26.40 20.49 14.73
C ALA A 29 26.35 21.92 14.16
N VAL A 30 25.43 22.20 13.21
CA VAL A 30 25.24 23.56 12.67
C VAL A 30 24.75 24.53 13.75
N ARG A 31 23.85 24.08 14.64
CA ARG A 31 23.36 24.91 15.77
C ARG A 31 24.46 25.26 16.75
N ALA A 32 25.33 24.29 17.06
CA ALA A 32 26.44 24.46 17.98
C ALA A 32 27.61 25.29 17.41
N ASP A 33 27.71 25.43 16.09
CA ASP A 33 28.76 26.21 15.44
C ASP A 33 28.62 27.71 15.77
N SER A 34 29.53 28.24 16.59
CA SER A 34 29.54 29.65 16.99
C SER A 34 30.14 30.59 15.94
N THR A 35 30.75 30.04 14.89
CA THR A 35 31.34 30.83 13.80
C THR A 35 30.31 31.25 12.75
N LEU A 36 29.11 30.65 12.77
CA LEU A 36 28.04 30.96 11.84
C LEU A 36 27.09 32.02 12.40
N SER A 37 26.73 32.97 11.55
CA SER A 37 25.60 33.88 11.78
C SER A 37 24.27 33.11 11.77
N ASP A 38 23.22 33.72 12.32
CA ASP A 38 21.87 33.15 12.27
C ASP A 38 21.39 32.87 10.84
N LEU A 39 21.72 33.76 9.89
CA LEU A 39 21.45 33.55 8.47
C LEU A 39 22.24 32.34 7.93
N GLY A 40 23.54 32.24 8.22
CA GLY A 40 24.36 31.12 7.79
C GLY A 40 23.90 29.78 8.35
N LYS A 41 23.42 29.75 9.60
CA LYS A 41 22.80 28.56 10.20
C LYS A 41 21.51 28.19 9.50
N ALA A 42 20.64 29.17 9.25
CA ALA A 42 19.37 28.96 8.56
C ALA A 42 19.58 28.38 7.15
N GLU A 43 20.53 28.91 6.38
CA GLU A 43 20.83 28.42 5.04
C GLU A 43 21.37 26.99 5.02
N ARG A 44 22.27 26.67 5.96
CA ARG A 44 22.80 25.31 6.08
C ARG A 44 21.73 24.31 6.52
N ILE A 45 20.93 24.66 7.54
CA ILE A 45 19.85 23.79 8.03
C ILE A 45 18.77 23.59 6.97
N ASP A 46 18.42 24.62 6.19
CA ASP A 46 17.47 24.52 5.08
C ASP A 46 17.95 23.53 4.02
N LYS A 47 19.23 23.63 3.61
CA LYS A 47 19.83 22.68 2.66
C LYS A 47 19.86 21.24 3.19
N LEU A 48 20.20 21.06 4.46
CA LEU A 48 20.18 19.74 5.12
C LEU A 48 18.77 19.17 5.14
N TYR A 49 17.77 20.00 5.46
CA TYR A 49 16.37 19.60 5.48
C TYR A 49 15.90 19.15 4.10
N SER A 50 16.16 19.94 3.05
CA SER A 50 15.80 19.54 1.67
C SER A 50 16.42 18.21 1.27
N THR A 51 17.72 18.03 1.50
CA THR A 51 18.44 16.79 1.18
C THR A 51 17.85 15.60 1.94
N TRP A 52 17.57 15.77 3.23
CA TRP A 52 16.97 14.74 4.05
C TRP A 52 15.54 14.39 3.57
N THR A 53 14.72 15.39 3.22
CA THR A 53 13.35 15.13 2.71
C THR A 53 13.35 14.35 1.40
N GLU A 54 14.26 14.65 0.48
CA GLU A 54 14.41 13.91 -0.78
C GLU A 54 14.82 12.45 -0.52
N LEU A 55 15.77 12.22 0.40
CA LEU A 55 16.24 10.89 0.74
C LEU A 55 15.15 10.04 1.43
N ILE A 56 14.39 10.63 2.36
CA ILE A 56 13.25 9.95 2.99
C ILE A 56 12.18 9.62 1.95
N GLY A 57 11.87 10.53 1.04
CA GLY A 57 10.93 10.29 -0.05
C GLY A 57 11.38 9.14 -0.97
N HIS A 58 12.67 9.05 -1.28
CA HIS A 58 13.24 7.95 -2.03
C HIS A 58 13.04 6.59 -1.32
N HIS A 59 13.41 6.49 -0.06
CA HIS A 59 13.22 5.25 0.71
C HIS A 59 11.75 4.87 0.85
N GLN A 60 10.86 5.86 1.04
CA GLN A 60 9.43 5.60 1.12
C GLN A 60 8.90 4.99 -0.18
N GLU A 61 9.28 5.53 -1.34
CA GLU A 61 8.83 4.99 -2.63
C GLU A 61 9.39 3.59 -2.88
N GLN A 62 10.68 3.36 -2.58
CA GLN A 62 11.30 2.04 -2.70
C GLN A 62 10.67 1.00 -1.75
N PHE A 63 10.15 1.43 -0.60
CA PHE A 63 9.43 0.56 0.33
C PHE A 63 8.02 0.22 -0.16
N TYR A 64 7.25 1.21 -0.61
CA TYR A 64 5.84 1.03 -0.96
C TYR A 64 5.62 0.50 -2.38
N ALA A 65 6.46 0.84 -3.37
CA ALA A 65 6.23 0.43 -4.76
C ALA A 65 6.18 -1.09 -4.96
N PRO A 66 7.16 -1.88 -4.48
CA PRO A 66 7.10 -3.34 -4.62
C PRO A 66 5.92 -3.97 -3.86
N ARG A 67 5.51 -3.35 -2.74
CA ARG A 67 4.37 -3.77 -1.94
C ARG A 67 3.04 -3.52 -2.65
N ARG A 68 2.89 -2.39 -3.35
CA ARG A 68 1.73 -2.11 -4.21
C ARG A 68 1.65 -3.10 -5.36
N ASP A 69 2.76 -3.35 -6.05
CA ASP A 69 2.83 -4.34 -7.13
C ASP A 69 2.46 -5.75 -6.64
N ARG A 70 2.92 -6.10 -5.43
CA ARG A 70 2.58 -7.39 -4.82
C ARG A 70 1.11 -7.48 -4.46
N ALA A 71 0.53 -6.43 -3.86
CA ALA A 71 -0.90 -6.37 -3.57
C ALA A 71 -1.74 -6.55 -4.85
N LEU A 72 -1.41 -5.86 -5.94
CA LEU A 72 -2.12 -6.01 -7.22
C LEU A 72 -2.05 -7.46 -7.76
N LYS A 73 -0.88 -8.10 -7.68
CA LYS A 73 -0.71 -9.51 -8.07
C LYS A 73 -1.52 -10.46 -7.20
N LEU A 74 -1.64 -10.18 -5.91
CA LEU A 74 -2.42 -10.98 -4.97
C LEU A 74 -3.93 -10.76 -5.14
N GLU A 75 -4.36 -9.53 -5.42
CA GLU A 75 -5.76 -9.21 -5.74
C GLU A 75 -6.22 -9.95 -7.00
N ALA A 76 -5.34 -10.05 -8.01
CA ALA A 76 -5.60 -10.81 -9.22
C ALA A 76 -5.71 -12.34 -8.99
N LEU A 77 -5.38 -12.86 -7.81
CA LEU A 77 -5.60 -14.29 -7.50
C LEU A 77 -7.08 -14.62 -7.35
N VAL A 78 -7.90 -13.67 -6.87
CA VAL A 78 -9.34 -13.89 -6.74
C VAL A 78 -9.94 -13.87 -8.15
N PRO A 79 -10.58 -14.97 -8.59
CA PRO A 79 -11.12 -15.06 -9.94
C PRO A 79 -12.41 -14.23 -10.00
N VAL A 80 -12.25 -12.93 -10.22
CA VAL A 80 -13.35 -11.98 -10.46
C VAL A 80 -13.60 -11.82 -11.96
N GLY A 81 -14.79 -11.36 -12.31
CA GLY A 81 -15.18 -11.12 -13.70
C GLY A 81 -15.42 -12.39 -14.54
N PRO A 82 -15.69 -12.21 -15.84
CA PRO A 82 -16.19 -13.28 -16.72
C PRO A 82 -15.16 -14.35 -17.09
N GLY A 83 -13.87 -14.15 -16.81
CA GLY A 83 -12.83 -15.16 -17.06
C GLY A 83 -12.59 -15.48 -18.54
N VAL A 84 -12.81 -14.52 -19.43
CA VAL A 84 -12.64 -14.69 -20.89
C VAL A 84 -11.16 -14.97 -21.22
N PRO A 85 -10.84 -16.08 -21.90
CA PRO A 85 -9.49 -16.34 -22.39
C PRO A 85 -9.01 -15.27 -23.37
N ASN A 86 -7.70 -14.95 -23.34
CA ASN A 86 -7.13 -13.91 -24.22
C ASN A 86 -7.22 -14.25 -25.72
N ASP A 87 -7.35 -15.53 -26.05
CA ASP A 87 -7.47 -16.08 -27.40
C ASP A 87 -8.91 -16.48 -27.77
N ALA A 88 -9.89 -16.17 -26.91
CA ALA A 88 -11.29 -16.45 -27.20
C ALA A 88 -11.77 -15.71 -28.45
N SER A 89 -12.58 -16.39 -29.27
CA SER A 89 -13.23 -15.72 -30.40
C SER A 89 -14.20 -14.64 -29.88
N PRO A 90 -14.54 -13.62 -30.67
CA PRO A 90 -15.52 -12.61 -30.27
C PRO A 90 -16.88 -13.21 -29.86
N ALA A 91 -17.28 -14.32 -30.49
CA ALA A 91 -18.52 -15.01 -30.18
C ALA A 91 -18.44 -15.72 -28.81
N ASP A 92 -17.34 -16.45 -28.55
CA ASP A 92 -17.15 -17.15 -27.27
C ASP A 92 -17.03 -16.16 -26.12
N ALA A 93 -16.28 -15.06 -26.33
CA ALA A 93 -16.18 -13.97 -25.36
C ALA A 93 -17.58 -13.40 -25.02
N ALA A 94 -18.43 -13.15 -26.03
CA ALA A 94 -19.77 -12.65 -25.82
C ALA A 94 -20.65 -13.62 -24.99
N VAL A 95 -20.55 -14.92 -25.25
CA VAL A 95 -21.27 -15.96 -24.47
C VAL A 95 -20.81 -15.97 -23.02
N LEU A 96 -19.49 -15.97 -22.77
CA LEU A 96 -18.94 -15.94 -21.41
C LEU A 96 -19.32 -14.66 -20.66
N HIS A 97 -19.27 -13.51 -21.32
CA HIS A 97 -19.74 -12.24 -20.77
C HIS A 97 -21.22 -12.30 -20.40
N GLN A 98 -22.08 -12.80 -21.28
CA GLN A 98 -23.52 -12.89 -21.02
C GLN A 98 -23.83 -13.84 -19.86
N ALA A 99 -23.18 -15.01 -19.83
CA ALA A 99 -23.35 -15.99 -18.76
C ALA A 99 -22.91 -15.42 -17.41
N PHE A 100 -21.73 -14.78 -17.37
CA PHE A 100 -21.23 -14.09 -16.19
C PHE A 100 -22.17 -12.98 -15.74
N ASN A 101 -22.57 -12.06 -16.62
CA ASN A 101 -23.44 -10.93 -16.27
C ASN A 101 -24.76 -11.43 -15.69
N THR A 102 -25.36 -12.47 -16.28
CA THR A 102 -26.60 -13.08 -15.76
C THR A 102 -26.41 -13.65 -14.35
N ALA A 103 -25.29 -14.34 -14.09
CA ALA A 103 -24.99 -14.87 -12.76
C ALA A 103 -24.64 -13.75 -11.76
N PHE A 104 -23.93 -12.72 -12.22
CA PHE A 104 -23.51 -11.57 -11.43
C PHE A 104 -24.70 -10.72 -11.02
N ASP A 105 -25.66 -10.44 -11.91
CA ASP A 105 -26.87 -9.70 -11.57
C ASP A 105 -27.64 -10.39 -10.43
N LYS A 106 -27.68 -11.73 -10.41
CA LYS A 106 -28.28 -12.49 -9.31
C LYS A 106 -27.46 -12.33 -8.02
N ALA A 107 -26.14 -12.52 -8.10
CA ALA A 107 -25.23 -12.44 -6.95
C ALA A 107 -25.17 -11.02 -6.34
N ALA A 108 -25.14 -9.99 -7.19
CA ALA A 108 -25.11 -8.58 -6.81
C ALA A 108 -26.38 -8.18 -6.03
N ASN A 109 -27.53 -8.79 -6.32
CA ASN A 109 -28.78 -8.54 -5.62
C ASN A 109 -29.08 -9.52 -4.47
N ALA A 110 -28.33 -10.61 -4.35
CA ALA A 110 -28.49 -11.60 -3.29
C ALA A 110 -28.04 -11.08 -1.91
N SER A 111 -28.73 -11.52 -0.86
CA SER A 111 -28.30 -11.37 0.53
C SER A 111 -27.02 -12.16 0.81
N LYS A 112 -26.42 -11.94 1.99
CA LYS A 112 -25.21 -12.67 2.42
C LYS A 112 -25.44 -14.18 2.45
N ASP A 113 -26.57 -14.63 2.99
CA ASP A 113 -26.87 -16.06 3.14
C ASP A 113 -27.18 -16.70 1.78
N GLU A 114 -27.86 -15.98 0.88
CA GLU A 114 -28.08 -16.43 -0.49
C GLU A 114 -26.76 -16.53 -1.28
N LEU A 115 -25.87 -15.55 -1.15
CA LEU A 115 -24.53 -15.61 -1.74
C LEU A 115 -23.74 -16.81 -1.23
N GLN A 116 -23.83 -17.11 0.07
CA GLN A 116 -23.20 -18.26 0.70
C GLN A 116 -23.73 -19.58 0.12
N GLN A 117 -25.04 -19.67 -0.12
CA GLN A 117 -25.68 -20.84 -0.74
C GLN A 117 -25.29 -20.97 -2.23
N MET A 118 -25.22 -19.85 -2.96
CA MET A 118 -24.76 -19.82 -4.34
C MET A 118 -23.30 -20.28 -4.44
N TYR A 119 -22.43 -19.80 -3.56
CA TYR A 119 -21.03 -20.22 -3.46
C TYR A 119 -20.91 -21.75 -3.24
N ALA A 120 -21.63 -22.28 -2.25
CA ALA A 120 -21.61 -23.70 -1.94
C ALA A 120 -22.12 -24.56 -3.12
N THR A 121 -23.17 -24.09 -3.79
CA THR A 121 -23.74 -24.77 -4.97
C THR A 121 -22.77 -24.76 -6.14
N ALA A 122 -22.21 -23.60 -6.48
CA ALA A 122 -21.25 -23.46 -7.56
C ALA A 122 -20.01 -24.33 -7.34
N THR A 123 -19.49 -24.35 -6.10
CA THR A 123 -18.35 -25.18 -5.71
C THR A 123 -18.66 -26.67 -5.81
N ARG A 124 -19.85 -27.10 -5.35
CA ARG A 124 -20.29 -28.50 -5.39
C ARG A 124 -20.41 -29.04 -6.81
N PHE A 125 -20.87 -28.22 -7.74
CA PHE A 125 -21.11 -28.62 -9.13
C PHE A 125 -20.01 -28.21 -10.11
N GLY A 126 -18.97 -27.50 -9.65
CA GLY A 126 -17.89 -27.01 -10.51
C GLY A 126 -18.33 -25.92 -11.49
N ASP A 127 -19.35 -25.13 -11.16
CA ASP A 127 -19.81 -24.01 -11.98
C ASP A 127 -18.91 -22.79 -11.74
N GLU A 128 -17.83 -22.71 -12.52
CA GLU A 128 -16.85 -21.63 -12.46
C GLU A 128 -17.45 -20.25 -12.77
N THR A 129 -18.45 -20.16 -13.66
CA THR A 129 -19.06 -18.88 -14.04
C THR A 129 -19.84 -18.29 -12.86
N THR A 130 -20.66 -19.11 -12.21
CA THR A 130 -21.39 -18.70 -11.00
C THR A 130 -20.43 -18.43 -9.85
N LEU A 131 -19.38 -19.25 -9.68
CA LEU A 131 -18.36 -19.02 -8.65
C LEU A 131 -17.70 -17.64 -8.80
N ARG A 132 -17.25 -17.29 -10.01
CA ARG A 132 -16.65 -15.98 -10.32
C ARG A 132 -17.60 -14.82 -10.06
N ALA A 133 -18.86 -14.96 -10.47
CA ALA A 133 -19.90 -13.97 -10.21
C ALA A 133 -20.13 -13.75 -8.70
N VAL A 134 -20.21 -14.83 -7.92
CA VAL A 134 -20.35 -14.77 -6.46
C VAL A 134 -19.15 -14.12 -5.80
N LEU A 135 -17.92 -14.46 -6.22
CA LEU A 135 -16.70 -13.86 -5.68
C LEU A 135 -16.59 -12.37 -6.04
N THR A 136 -16.97 -11.99 -7.26
CA THR A 136 -17.03 -10.58 -7.69
C THR A 136 -18.01 -9.81 -6.80
N ALA A 137 -19.25 -10.31 -6.65
CA ALA A 137 -20.25 -9.65 -5.82
C ALA A 137 -19.86 -9.59 -4.33
N ALA A 138 -19.22 -10.65 -3.81
CA ALA A 138 -18.73 -10.68 -2.44
C ALA A 138 -17.64 -9.62 -2.22
N GLN A 139 -16.73 -9.46 -3.17
CA GLN A 139 -15.67 -8.44 -3.11
C GLN A 139 -16.24 -7.03 -3.19
N ASP A 140 -17.18 -6.75 -4.11
CA ASP A 140 -17.85 -5.45 -4.23
C ASP A 140 -18.63 -5.06 -2.96
N LYS A 141 -19.20 -6.06 -2.26
CA LYS A 141 -19.93 -5.88 -1.00
C LYS A 141 -19.05 -5.91 0.25
N GLY A 142 -17.74 -6.15 0.12
CA GLY A 142 -16.83 -6.30 1.27
C GLY A 142 -17.10 -7.55 2.14
N LEU A 143 -17.75 -8.58 1.58
CA LEU A 143 -18.09 -9.83 2.26
C LEU A 143 -16.90 -10.80 2.24
N ASN A 144 -15.84 -10.46 2.98
CA ASN A 144 -14.58 -11.22 2.97
C ASN A 144 -14.73 -12.70 3.35
N GLY A 145 -15.72 -13.07 4.18
CA GLY A 145 -15.90 -14.46 4.61
C GLY A 145 -16.11 -15.47 3.48
N ILE A 146 -16.75 -15.07 2.36
CA ILE A 146 -16.93 -15.96 1.20
C ILE A 146 -15.60 -16.13 0.46
N VAL A 147 -14.84 -15.05 0.30
CA VAL A 147 -13.52 -15.05 -0.33
C VAL A 147 -12.53 -15.87 0.49
N ASP A 148 -12.57 -15.76 1.82
CA ASP A 148 -11.75 -16.54 2.74
C ASP A 148 -12.07 -18.03 2.66
N GLN A 149 -13.35 -18.40 2.54
CA GLN A 149 -13.75 -19.80 2.36
C GLN A 149 -13.28 -20.37 1.01
N TRP A 150 -13.33 -19.58 -0.05
CA TRP A 150 -12.75 -19.95 -1.34
C TRP A 150 -11.24 -20.16 -1.25
N ALA A 151 -10.55 -19.29 -0.52
CA ALA A 151 -9.11 -19.39 -0.28
C ALA A 151 -8.73 -20.67 0.47
N ALA A 152 -9.54 -21.08 1.44
CA ALA A 152 -9.28 -22.23 2.31
C ALA A 152 -9.19 -23.57 1.54
N GLY A 153 -9.70 -23.62 0.30
CA GLY A 153 -9.56 -24.80 -0.57
C GLY A 153 -8.16 -25.02 -1.15
N ASP A 154 -7.25 -24.04 -1.05
CA ASP A 154 -5.88 -24.13 -1.56
C ASP A 154 -4.91 -23.36 -0.63
N PRO A 155 -3.93 -24.04 0.01
CA PRO A 155 -2.97 -23.40 0.90
C PRO A 155 -2.23 -22.19 0.29
N LYS A 156 -2.00 -22.18 -1.03
CA LYS A 156 -1.36 -21.05 -1.71
C LYS A 156 -2.28 -19.84 -1.80
N ARG A 157 -3.58 -20.05 -2.07
CA ARG A 157 -4.59 -18.98 -2.11
C ARG A 157 -4.79 -18.39 -0.73
N GLN A 158 -4.90 -19.24 0.29
CA GLN A 158 -5.03 -18.82 1.67
C GLN A 158 -3.83 -17.98 2.12
N ALA A 159 -2.60 -18.43 1.84
CA ALA A 159 -1.40 -17.66 2.15
C ALA A 159 -1.35 -16.31 1.41
N GLY A 160 -1.76 -16.29 0.13
CA GLY A 160 -1.80 -15.07 -0.66
C GLY A 160 -2.83 -14.05 -0.17
N LEU A 161 -4.02 -14.48 0.23
CA LEU A 161 -5.05 -13.58 0.77
C LEU A 161 -4.70 -13.07 2.17
N LYS A 162 -4.04 -13.89 3.00
CA LYS A 162 -3.47 -13.42 4.26
C LYS A 162 -2.45 -12.30 4.03
N GLU A 163 -1.50 -12.51 3.12
CA GLU A 163 -0.49 -11.50 2.75
C GLU A 163 -1.15 -10.23 2.19
N LEU A 164 -2.21 -10.36 1.37
CA LEU A 164 -2.97 -9.20 0.89
C LEU A 164 -3.65 -8.43 2.03
N GLY A 165 -4.19 -9.13 3.03
CA GLY A 165 -4.75 -8.53 4.23
C GLY A 165 -3.70 -7.70 4.99
N GLU A 166 -2.52 -8.26 5.21
CA GLU A 166 -1.38 -7.57 5.85
C GLU A 166 -0.94 -6.32 5.06
N LEU A 167 -0.90 -6.40 3.73
CA LEU A 167 -0.59 -5.25 2.86
C LEU A 167 -1.69 -4.16 2.92
N ARG A 168 -2.96 -4.54 2.96
CA ARG A 168 -4.08 -3.59 3.12
C ARG A 168 -4.06 -2.90 4.48
N GLU A 169 -3.73 -3.64 5.54
CA GLU A 169 -3.49 -3.05 6.85
C GLU A 169 -2.38 -2.01 6.78
N LEU A 170 -1.21 -2.37 6.20
CA LEU A 170 -0.10 -1.45 5.97
C LEU A 170 -0.53 -0.16 5.26
N PHE A 171 -1.24 -0.26 4.12
CA PHE A 171 -1.67 0.91 3.36
C PHE A 171 -2.72 1.76 4.10
N SER A 172 -3.55 1.13 4.93
CA SER A 172 -4.52 1.82 5.80
C SER A 172 -3.91 2.40 7.08
N GLY A 173 -2.59 2.26 7.28
CA GLY A 173 -1.90 2.73 8.50
C GLY A 173 -2.17 1.85 9.73
N ARG A 174 -2.61 0.60 9.54
CA ARG A 174 -2.91 -0.36 10.60
C ARG A 174 -1.89 -1.50 10.61
N GLY A 175 -1.84 -2.22 11.73
CA GLY A 175 -0.93 -3.36 11.90
C GLY A 175 0.50 -2.96 12.27
N THR A 176 1.36 -3.97 12.43
CA THR A 176 2.74 -3.79 12.90
C THR A 176 3.62 -3.12 11.85
N ASP A 177 3.51 -3.54 10.59
CA ASP A 177 4.32 -2.98 9.49
C ASP A 177 4.02 -1.50 9.25
N ALA A 178 2.75 -1.09 9.36
CA ALA A 178 2.39 0.33 9.31
C ALA A 178 3.05 1.14 10.42
N ARG A 179 3.20 0.59 11.64
CA ARG A 179 3.90 1.29 12.73
C ARG A 179 5.37 1.49 12.40
N PHE A 180 6.03 0.49 11.81
CA PHE A 180 7.41 0.63 11.39
C PHE A 180 7.57 1.65 10.25
N ALA A 181 6.72 1.58 9.23
CA ALA A 181 6.70 2.56 8.15
C ALA A 181 6.41 3.98 8.66
N TYR A 182 5.45 4.12 9.59
CA TYR A 182 5.13 5.40 10.22
C TYR A 182 6.31 5.98 11.00
N GLN A 183 7.02 5.16 11.78
CA GLN A 183 8.19 5.58 12.54
C GLN A 183 9.38 5.95 11.64
N ALA A 184 9.57 5.25 10.52
CA ALA A 184 10.73 5.44 9.65
C ALA A 184 10.52 6.61 8.66
N PHE A 185 9.33 6.73 8.08
CA PHE A 185 8.99 7.76 7.10
C PHE A 185 8.27 8.96 7.73
N ASN A 186 8.19 9.00 9.07
CA ASN A 186 7.54 10.08 9.82
C ASN A 186 6.12 10.37 9.32
N GLY A 187 5.23 9.38 9.44
CA GLY A 187 3.88 9.44 8.88
C GLY A 187 3.18 10.77 9.16
N PHE A 188 2.71 11.40 8.08
CA PHE A 188 1.93 12.65 8.10
C PHE A 188 2.62 13.89 8.71
N GLY A 189 3.92 14.10 8.46
CA GLY A 189 4.50 15.46 8.43
C GLY A 189 4.98 16.05 9.76
N LEU A 190 5.83 15.34 10.51
CA LEU A 190 6.31 15.81 11.82
C LEU A 190 7.83 15.86 12.05
N VAL A 191 8.66 15.89 11.01
CA VAL A 191 9.80 16.83 11.08
C VAL A 191 9.29 18.11 10.45
N ARG A 192 8.63 18.91 11.30
CA ARG A 192 8.29 20.29 10.94
C ARG A 192 9.56 20.93 10.40
N ARG A 193 9.43 21.61 9.26
CA ARG A 193 10.52 22.42 8.70
C ARG A 193 11.20 23.18 9.85
N PRO A 194 12.54 23.10 10.01
CA PRO A 194 13.19 23.68 11.17
C PRO A 194 12.86 25.18 11.32
N PRO A 195 12.68 25.70 12.55
CA PRO A 195 12.37 27.12 12.77
C PRO A 195 13.39 28.08 12.14
N GLU A 196 14.65 27.68 12.01
CA GLU A 196 15.70 28.42 11.34
C GLU A 196 15.42 28.55 9.84
N SER A 197 15.07 27.43 9.20
CA SER A 197 14.68 27.34 7.79
C SER A 197 13.36 28.09 7.52
N MET A 198 12.40 28.07 8.46
CA MET A 198 11.16 28.87 8.35
C MET A 198 11.40 30.40 8.36
N ARG A 199 12.47 30.86 9.02
CA ARG A 199 12.81 32.30 9.14
C ARG A 199 13.78 32.79 8.05
N LEU A 200 14.16 31.91 7.12
CA LEU A 200 15.25 32.17 6.19
C LEU A 200 15.03 33.44 5.36
N ASP A 201 13.81 33.65 4.84
CA ASP A 201 13.50 34.82 4.02
C ASP A 201 13.58 36.13 4.81
N THR A 202 13.11 36.12 6.06
CA THR A 202 13.23 37.27 6.97
C THR A 202 14.68 37.59 7.30
N LEU A 203 15.50 36.55 7.53
CA LEU A 203 16.93 36.72 7.81
C LEU A 203 17.70 37.27 6.61
N ARG A 204 17.35 36.83 5.39
CA ARG A 204 17.91 37.37 4.14
C ARG A 204 17.57 38.84 3.95
N ALA A 205 16.31 39.21 4.19
CA ALA A 205 15.87 40.60 4.11
C ALA A 205 16.58 41.51 5.13
N ALA A 206 16.83 41.01 6.34
CA ALA A 206 17.54 41.75 7.37
C ALA A 206 19.03 41.97 7.05
N ALA A 207 19.68 41.01 6.39
CA ALA A 207 21.10 41.12 6.00
C ALA A 207 21.36 41.96 4.74
N ALA A 208 20.29 42.29 3.98
CA ALA A 208 20.38 43.11 2.77
C ALA A 208 20.26 44.63 3.04
N ASN A 209 19.96 45.02 4.29
CA ASN A 209 19.91 46.41 4.76
C ASN A 209 21.13 46.76 5.60
#